data_AF-A0A8T2P9K6-F1
#
_entry.id   AF-A0A8T2P9K6-F1
#
_cell.length_a   1.000
_cell.length_b   1.000
_cell.length_c   1.000
_cell.angle_alpha   90.00
_cell.angle_beta   90.00
_cell.angle_gamma   90.00
#
_symmetry.space_group_name_H-M   'P 1'
#
loop_
_entity.id
_entity.type
_entity.pdbx_description
1 polymer ?
#
loop_
_entity_poly.entity_id
_entity_poly.type
_entity_poly.pdbx_seq_one_letter_code
_entity_poly.pdbx_strand_id
1 'polypeptide(L)'
;MNFQARRVTLPAITPLILQKRVIKVYSEDNTSRAIEVPSDITAQDICQLFILKNHCIDDHSWTLFEQLSHLGIERTIEDHESVMEVQSGLGMDANSRLCFRKNYAKYEFFRKPLDFFPENMVSVGSEASEMIDHSQLIQMFLNSNMCPEIHGYLHAKEQGKKFWKKSYFVLRRSGLYVSNKGESKEPRHLQFIAEDLRLLCAEEEQIRTCWVTAMRLFKYGMQLYQNFIQPHQKQRDSPMRSISENSLVAMDFSGHKSRVIENPSEVLSVAVEEGLSWRKELPPPERSWKSVLLPDLHVQLRSVEQSRLCPRAKGLGMTQRPKGSVQISKETSSA
;
A
#
# COMPACT_ATOMS: atom_id res chain seq x y z
N MET A 1 -21.45 67.02 -15.23
CA MET A 1 -21.46 65.78 -14.41
C MET A 1 -20.02 65.36 -14.18
N ASN A 2 -19.50 65.56 -12.97
CA ASN A 2 -18.13 65.18 -12.60
C ASN A 2 -18.09 63.68 -12.28
N PHE A 3 -17.37 62.90 -13.08
CA PHE A 3 -17.04 61.52 -12.74
C PHE A 3 -15.90 61.53 -11.70
N GLN A 4 -16.26 61.54 -10.42
CA GLN A 4 -15.32 61.19 -9.36
C GLN A 4 -15.02 59.70 -9.47
N ALA A 5 -13.81 59.37 -9.95
CA ALA A 5 -13.25 58.04 -9.85
C ALA A 5 -13.07 57.71 -8.37
N ARG A 6 -14.00 56.93 -7.80
CA ARG A 6 -13.83 56.34 -6.47
C ARG A 6 -12.72 55.29 -6.58
N ARG A 7 -11.54 55.60 -6.02
CA ARG A 7 -10.53 54.57 -5.75
C ARG A 7 -11.13 53.58 -4.76
N VAL A 8 -11.48 52.39 -5.26
CA VAL A 8 -11.77 51.24 -4.41
C VAL A 8 -10.43 50.74 -3.91
N THR A 9 -10.07 51.05 -2.67
CA THR A 9 -9.01 50.34 -1.95
C THR A 9 -9.51 48.91 -1.73
N LEU A 10 -9.03 47.96 -2.52
CA LEU A 10 -9.12 46.55 -2.17
C LEU A 10 -8.45 46.38 -0.80
N PRO A 11 -9.06 45.66 0.16
CA PRO A 11 -8.39 45.36 1.41
C PRO A 11 -7.06 44.70 1.09
N ALA A 12 -5.99 45.15 1.76
CA ALA A 12 -4.69 44.52 1.65
C ALA A 12 -4.88 43.02 1.96
N ILE A 13 -4.83 42.19 0.92
CA ILE A 13 -4.70 40.75 1.08
C ILE A 13 -3.30 40.58 1.68
N THR A 14 -3.21 40.57 3.01
CA THR A 14 -2.04 40.00 3.68
C THR A 14 -1.86 38.62 3.06
N PRO A 15 -0.73 38.33 2.38
CA PRO A 15 -0.50 36.99 1.91
C PRO A 15 -0.61 36.09 3.14
N LEU A 16 -1.51 35.11 3.09
CA LEU A 16 -1.49 34.01 4.05
C LEU A 16 -0.09 33.42 3.96
N ILE A 17 0.80 33.80 4.88
CA ILE A 17 2.13 33.23 4.95
C ILE A 17 1.90 31.76 5.28
N LEU A 18 2.04 30.92 4.26
CA LEU A 18 1.91 29.49 4.41
C LEU A 18 2.96 29.06 5.44
N GLN A 19 2.50 28.64 6.62
CA GLN A 19 3.40 28.27 7.71
C GLN A 19 4.25 27.11 7.21
N LYS A 20 5.57 27.27 7.28
CA LYS A 20 6.49 26.20 6.91
C LYS A 20 6.79 25.32 8.11
N ARG A 21 7.05 24.05 7.84
CA ARG A 21 7.33 22.99 8.81
C ARG A 21 8.50 22.16 8.30
N VAL A 22 9.34 21.70 9.21
CA VAL A 22 10.43 20.77 8.87
C VAL A 22 9.95 19.36 9.14
N ILE A 23 9.96 18.52 8.10
CA ILE A 23 9.66 17.10 8.23
C ILE A 23 10.91 16.27 7.93
N LYS A 24 10.97 15.08 8.51
CA LYS A 24 12.06 14.11 8.29
C LYS A 24 11.52 12.87 7.59
N VAL A 25 12.04 12.58 6.40
CA VAL A 25 11.63 11.45 5.57
C VAL A 25 12.80 10.48 5.44
N TYR A 26 12.53 9.20 5.67
CA TYR A 26 13.50 8.11 5.63
C TYR A 26 13.40 7.37 4.29
N SER A 27 14.53 6.92 3.77
CA SER A 27 14.63 6.03 2.61
C SER A 27 14.66 4.56 3.05
N GLU A 28 14.61 3.62 2.10
CA GLU A 28 14.68 2.17 2.39
C GLU A 28 15.99 1.75 3.07
N ASP A 29 17.10 2.43 2.76
CA ASP A 29 18.43 2.22 3.36
C ASP A 29 18.56 2.79 4.80
N ASN A 30 17.45 3.25 5.39
CA ASN A 30 17.38 3.93 6.68
C ASN A 30 18.13 5.28 6.74
N THR A 31 18.61 5.81 5.61
CA THR A 31 19.05 7.20 5.54
C THR A 31 17.84 8.12 5.63
N SER A 32 18.07 9.39 5.95
CA SER A 32 16.97 10.35 6.11
C SER A 32 17.33 11.73 5.61
N ARG A 33 16.32 12.45 5.13
CA ARG A 33 16.44 13.86 4.73
C ARG A 33 15.43 14.69 5.49
N ALA A 34 15.89 15.78 6.09
CA ALA A 34 15.03 16.82 6.63
C ALA A 34 14.73 17.84 5.52
N ILE A 35 13.46 18.16 5.32
CA ILE A 35 13.01 19.14 4.32
C ILE A 35 12.02 20.11 4.94
N GLU A 36 12.12 21.36 4.54
CA GLU A 36 11.15 22.39 4.87
C GLU A 36 10.04 22.39 3.83
N VAL A 37 8.81 22.26 4.30
CA VAL A 37 7.61 22.13 3.47
C VAL A 37 6.51 23.05 3.97
N PRO A 38 5.61 23.50 3.09
CA PRO A 38 4.42 24.24 3.51
C PRO A 38 3.46 23.37 4.33
N SER A 39 2.58 23.99 5.13
CA SER A 39 1.67 23.27 6.04
C SER A 39 0.52 22.52 5.36
N ASP A 40 0.21 22.82 4.10
CA ASP A 40 -0.84 22.17 3.29
C ASP A 40 -0.29 21.06 2.39
N ILE A 41 0.98 20.66 2.59
CA ILE A 41 1.66 19.69 1.76
C ILE A 41 0.98 18.31 1.80
N THR A 42 0.74 17.74 0.63
CA THR A 42 0.16 16.39 0.50
C THR A 42 1.25 15.33 0.37
N ALA A 43 0.87 14.06 0.58
CA ALA A 43 1.79 12.95 0.32
C ALA A 43 2.25 12.90 -1.14
N GLN A 44 1.38 13.26 -2.11
CA GLN A 44 1.75 13.35 -3.52
C GLN A 44 2.87 14.37 -3.74
N ASP A 45 2.76 15.56 -3.15
CA ASP A 45 3.76 16.62 -3.32
C ASP A 45 5.13 16.20 -2.76
N ILE A 46 5.15 15.52 -1.62
CA ILE A 46 6.38 14.96 -1.06
C ILE A 46 6.99 13.91 -2.00
N CYS A 47 6.17 12.99 -2.52
CA CYS A 47 6.65 11.99 -3.46
C CYS A 47 7.26 12.64 -4.71
N GLN A 48 6.57 13.61 -5.32
CA GLN A 48 7.06 14.34 -6.49
C GLN A 48 8.36 15.10 -6.20
N LEU A 49 8.47 15.75 -5.03
CA LEU A 49 9.69 16.41 -4.60
C LEU A 49 10.88 15.44 -4.52
N PHE A 50 10.68 14.25 -3.95
CA PHE A 50 11.74 13.25 -3.81
C PHE A 50 12.11 12.60 -5.15
N ILE A 51 11.13 12.33 -6.02
CA ILE A 51 11.38 11.86 -7.39
C ILE A 51 12.30 12.83 -8.12
N LEU A 52 11.97 14.13 -8.10
CA LEU A 52 12.77 15.19 -8.74
C LEU A 52 14.16 15.31 -8.13
N LYS A 53 14.27 15.34 -6.79
CA LYS A 53 15.55 15.49 -6.08
C LYS A 53 16.48 14.28 -6.22
N ASN A 54 15.93 13.09 -6.41
CA ASN A 54 16.70 11.85 -6.52
C ASN A 54 16.84 11.38 -7.96
N HIS A 55 16.40 12.16 -8.94
CA HIS A 55 16.42 11.80 -10.37
C HIS A 55 15.79 10.42 -10.64
N CYS A 56 14.70 10.11 -9.93
CA CYS A 56 13.99 8.85 -10.11
C CYS A 56 13.03 8.93 -11.30
N ILE A 57 12.76 7.79 -11.92
CA ILE A 57 11.68 7.65 -12.88
C ILE A 57 10.35 7.71 -12.12
N ASP A 58 9.43 8.58 -12.56
CA ASP A 58 8.05 8.61 -12.05
C ASP A 58 7.23 7.48 -12.69
N ASP A 59 7.22 6.32 -12.02
CA ASP A 59 6.43 5.14 -12.39
C ASP A 59 5.13 5.01 -11.57
N HIS A 60 4.76 6.07 -10.85
CA HIS A 60 3.60 6.15 -9.94
C HIS A 60 3.57 5.11 -8.81
N SER A 61 4.67 4.38 -8.59
CA SER A 61 4.82 3.44 -7.47
C SER A 61 5.40 4.11 -6.22
N TRP A 62 6.05 5.26 -6.37
CA TRP A 62 6.60 6.02 -5.25
C TRP A 62 5.53 6.45 -4.26
N THR A 63 5.76 6.13 -3.00
CA THR A 63 4.76 6.20 -1.95
C THR A 63 5.39 6.65 -0.64
N LEU A 64 4.66 7.49 0.08
CA LEU A 64 4.98 7.87 1.45
C LEU A 64 4.25 6.92 2.41
N PHE A 65 4.99 6.39 3.38
CA PHE A 65 4.48 5.50 4.41
C PHE A 65 4.60 6.17 5.77
N GLU A 66 3.60 5.99 6.62
CA GLU A 66 3.72 6.24 8.05
C GLU A 66 4.12 4.92 8.74
N GLN A 67 5.22 4.94 9.49
CA GLN A 67 5.72 3.78 10.21
C GLN A 67 5.69 4.01 11.72
N LEU A 68 4.91 3.21 12.44
CA LEU A 68 4.89 3.13 13.90
C LEU A 68 5.93 2.10 14.35
N SER A 69 7.17 2.56 14.52
CA SER A 69 8.33 1.69 14.73
C SER A 69 8.19 0.75 15.92
N HIS A 70 7.61 1.23 17.01
CA HIS A 70 7.44 0.47 18.25
C HIS A 70 6.44 -0.70 18.14
N LEU A 71 5.49 -0.63 17.19
CA LEU A 71 4.51 -1.68 16.93
C LEU A 71 4.90 -2.58 15.74
N GLY A 72 5.94 -2.20 14.99
CA GLY A 72 6.27 -2.82 13.70
C GLY A 72 5.13 -2.68 12.69
N ILE A 73 4.38 -1.58 12.78
CA ILE A 73 3.26 -1.28 11.89
C ILE A 73 3.65 -0.16 10.95
N GLU A 74 3.14 -0.22 9.74
CA GLU A 74 3.16 0.91 8.82
C GLU A 74 1.83 1.02 8.09
N ARG A 75 1.60 2.13 7.41
CA ARG A 75 0.49 2.27 6.46
C ARG A 75 0.93 3.15 5.31
N THR A 76 0.34 2.92 4.15
CA THR A 76 0.41 3.87 3.05
C THR A 76 -0.28 5.16 3.48
N ILE A 77 0.35 6.30 3.22
CA ILE A 77 -0.31 7.61 3.25
C ILE A 77 -0.80 7.86 1.82
N GLU A 78 -2.11 7.98 1.63
CA GLU A 78 -2.67 8.18 0.30
C GLU A 78 -2.30 9.55 -0.26
N ASP A 79 -2.22 9.66 -1.59
CA ASP A 79 -1.70 10.85 -2.29
C ASP A 79 -2.37 12.17 -1.91
N HIS A 80 -3.63 12.12 -1.48
CA HIS A 80 -4.43 13.29 -1.10
C HIS A 80 -4.29 13.67 0.38
N GLU A 81 -3.73 12.79 1.22
CA GLU A 81 -3.65 13.03 2.67
C GLU A 81 -2.64 14.14 2.98
N SER A 82 -3.03 15.04 3.90
CA SER A 82 -2.15 16.06 4.45
C SER A 82 -1.10 15.41 5.36
N VAL A 83 0.18 15.61 5.03
CA VAL A 83 1.28 15.07 5.83
C VAL A 83 1.29 15.67 7.24
N MET A 84 0.88 16.93 7.36
CA MET A 84 0.80 17.61 8.65
C MET A 84 -0.29 17.01 9.54
N GLU A 85 -1.46 16.69 8.96
CA GLU A 85 -2.55 16.04 9.70
C GLU A 85 -2.14 14.64 10.17
N VAL A 86 -1.52 13.85 9.27
CA VAL A 86 -0.98 12.52 9.58
C VAL A 86 -0.02 12.58 10.78
N GLN A 87 0.91 13.53 10.79
CA GLN A 87 1.85 13.68 11.91
C GLN A 87 1.19 14.17 13.20
N SER A 88 0.10 14.95 13.10
CA SER A 88 -0.59 15.53 14.26
C SER A 88 -1.63 14.61 14.92
N GLY A 89 -2.23 13.68 14.17
CA GLY A 89 -3.30 12.79 14.64
C GLY A 89 -2.84 11.78 15.70
N LEU A 90 -1.53 11.63 15.88
CA LEU A 90 -0.93 10.81 16.92
C LEU A 90 -0.59 11.70 18.11
N GLY A 91 -1.37 11.60 19.19
CA GLY A 91 -1.05 12.27 20.45
C GLY A 91 0.35 11.86 20.92
N MET A 92 1.34 12.75 20.80
CA MET A 92 2.69 12.70 21.41
C MET A 92 3.49 11.38 21.30
N ASP A 93 3.12 10.44 20.43
CA ASP A 93 3.91 9.24 20.19
C ASP A 93 5.11 9.58 19.29
N ALA A 94 6.22 9.96 19.91
CA ALA A 94 7.50 10.40 19.32
C ALA A 94 8.22 9.36 18.42
N ASN A 95 7.54 8.28 18.01
CA ASN A 95 8.12 7.11 17.34
C ASN A 95 7.52 6.80 15.95
N SER A 96 6.67 7.68 15.40
CA SER A 96 6.24 7.60 14.01
C SER A 96 7.32 8.12 13.05
N ARG A 97 7.48 7.48 11.90
CA ARG A 97 8.46 7.86 10.87
C ARG A 97 7.78 7.93 9.51
N LEU A 98 8.13 8.93 8.72
CA LEU A 98 7.74 9.00 7.31
C LEU A 98 8.79 8.27 6.48
N CYS A 99 8.38 7.31 5.67
CA CYS A 99 9.27 6.51 4.83
C CYS A 99 8.89 6.65 3.35
N PHE A 100 9.85 6.96 2.49
CA PHE A 100 9.67 7.11 1.04
C PHE A 100 10.24 5.90 0.31
N ARG A 101 9.39 5.17 -0.43
CA ARG A 101 9.79 3.98 -1.18
C ARG A 101 8.76 3.56 -2.22
N LYS A 102 9.08 2.53 -3.02
CA LYS A 102 8.16 2.00 -4.02
C LYS A 102 7.09 1.07 -3.42
N ASN A 103 5.88 1.18 -3.95
CA ASN A 103 4.75 0.31 -3.67
C ASN A 103 4.00 0.00 -4.97
N TYR A 104 4.40 -1.09 -5.63
CA TYR A 104 3.80 -1.50 -6.90
C TYR A 104 2.33 -1.94 -6.79
N ALA A 105 1.91 -2.38 -5.61
CA ALA A 105 0.54 -2.83 -5.34
C ALA A 105 -0.45 -1.68 -5.08
N LYS A 106 0.03 -0.43 -4.90
CA LYS A 106 -0.77 0.73 -4.50
C LYS A 106 -2.04 0.92 -5.33
N TYR A 107 -1.93 0.73 -6.65
CA TYR A 107 -3.01 0.93 -7.63
C TYR A 107 -3.28 -0.31 -8.49
N GLU A 108 -2.83 -1.48 -8.06
CA GLU A 108 -2.94 -2.70 -8.87
C GLU A 108 -4.40 -3.08 -9.18
N PHE A 109 -5.32 -2.88 -8.21
CA PHE A 109 -6.75 -3.08 -8.43
C PHE A 109 -7.29 -2.26 -9.62
N PHE A 110 -6.92 -0.99 -9.76
CA PHE A 110 -7.42 -0.17 -10.87
C PHE A 110 -6.79 -0.53 -12.22
N ARG A 111 -5.63 -1.21 -12.23
CA ARG A 111 -4.96 -1.70 -13.44
C ARG A 111 -5.51 -3.04 -13.92
N LYS A 112 -5.91 -3.92 -12.99
CA LYS A 112 -6.38 -5.28 -13.25
C LYS A 112 -7.52 -5.68 -12.31
N PRO A 113 -8.69 -5.01 -12.35
CA PRO A 113 -9.75 -5.20 -11.36
C PRO A 113 -10.38 -6.60 -11.42
N LEU A 114 -10.48 -7.21 -12.60
CA LEU A 114 -11.07 -8.53 -12.80
C LEU A 114 -10.20 -9.66 -12.23
N ASP A 115 -8.89 -9.49 -12.24
CA ASP A 115 -7.92 -10.50 -11.75
C ASP A 115 -7.48 -10.23 -10.30
N PHE A 116 -7.92 -9.12 -9.70
CA PHE A 116 -7.38 -8.65 -8.43
C PHE A 116 -7.89 -9.48 -7.23
N PHE A 117 -9.20 -9.74 -7.19
CA PHE A 117 -9.82 -10.48 -6.10
C PHE A 117 -10.07 -11.94 -6.50
N PRO A 118 -9.84 -12.93 -5.61
CA PRO A 118 -10.33 -14.28 -5.82
C PRO A 118 -11.86 -14.32 -5.98
N GLU A 119 -12.36 -15.20 -6.85
CA GLU A 119 -13.81 -15.29 -7.19
C GLU A 119 -14.70 -15.46 -5.96
N ASN A 120 -14.23 -16.21 -4.96
CA ASN A 120 -14.98 -16.48 -3.74
C ASN A 120 -14.85 -15.40 -2.66
N MET A 121 -14.08 -14.34 -2.88
CA MET A 121 -13.84 -13.27 -1.90
C MET A 121 -14.82 -12.10 -2.05
N VAL A 122 -15.41 -11.91 -3.23
CA VAL A 122 -16.33 -10.81 -3.54
C VAL A 122 -17.73 -11.36 -3.76
N SER A 123 -18.74 -10.78 -3.09
CA SER A 123 -20.14 -11.03 -3.41
C SER A 123 -20.78 -9.76 -3.94
N VAL A 124 -21.24 -9.84 -5.18
CA VAL A 124 -22.03 -8.81 -5.86
C VAL A 124 -23.51 -9.13 -5.67
N GLY A 125 -24.35 -8.13 -5.38
CA GLY A 125 -25.79 -8.32 -5.19
C GLY A 125 -26.47 -8.99 -6.40
N SER A 126 -27.46 -9.85 -6.14
CA SER A 126 -28.05 -10.82 -7.08
C SER A 126 -28.71 -10.28 -8.37
N GLU A 127 -28.69 -8.98 -8.63
CA GLU A 127 -29.29 -8.42 -9.86
C GLU A 127 -28.29 -8.27 -11.03
N ALA A 128 -26.99 -8.43 -10.78
CA ALA A 128 -25.96 -8.38 -11.82
C ALA A 128 -25.67 -9.78 -12.39
N SER A 129 -26.60 -10.32 -13.17
CA SER A 129 -26.41 -11.58 -13.94
C SER A 129 -25.67 -11.37 -15.26
N GLU A 130 -25.25 -10.13 -15.57
CA GLU A 130 -24.46 -9.81 -16.75
C GLU A 130 -22.96 -9.94 -16.45
N MET A 131 -22.16 -10.23 -17.48
CA MET A 131 -20.69 -10.24 -17.36
C MET A 131 -20.22 -8.86 -16.90
N ILE A 132 -19.72 -8.79 -15.66
CA ILE A 132 -19.18 -7.55 -15.10
C ILE A 132 -17.89 -7.21 -15.85
N ASP A 133 -17.90 -6.10 -16.58
CA ASP A 133 -16.69 -5.60 -17.23
C ASP A 133 -15.77 -4.83 -16.25
N HIS A 134 -14.57 -4.51 -16.71
CA HIS A 134 -13.56 -3.78 -15.93
C HIS A 134 -14.09 -2.45 -15.35
N SER A 135 -14.86 -1.69 -16.13
CA SER A 135 -15.38 -0.39 -15.73
C SER A 135 -16.51 -0.54 -14.71
N GLN A 136 -17.39 -1.51 -14.92
CA GLN A 136 -18.50 -1.82 -14.03
C GLN A 136 -17.99 -2.24 -12.66
N LEU A 137 -17.00 -3.13 -12.59
CA LEU A 137 -16.45 -3.58 -11.30
C LEU A 137 -15.84 -2.41 -10.51
N ILE A 138 -15.07 -1.53 -11.17
CA ILE A 138 -14.55 -0.33 -10.52
C ILE A 138 -15.71 0.53 -10.02
N GLN A 139 -16.69 0.82 -10.88
CA GLN A 139 -17.86 1.63 -10.52
C GLN A 139 -18.62 1.05 -9.33
N MET A 140 -18.72 -0.27 -9.19
CA MET A 140 -19.35 -0.91 -8.04
C MET A 140 -18.65 -0.59 -6.72
N PHE A 141 -17.31 -0.64 -6.68
CA PHE A 141 -16.56 -0.27 -5.47
C PHE A 141 -16.61 1.23 -5.18
N LEU A 142 -16.72 2.07 -6.21
CA LEU A 142 -16.78 3.53 -6.05
C LEU A 142 -18.20 4.04 -5.74
N ASN A 143 -19.23 3.33 -6.22
CA ASN A 143 -20.63 3.70 -6.05
C ASN A 143 -21.15 3.18 -4.73
N SER A 144 -21.56 4.15 -3.91
CA SER A 144 -21.93 3.92 -2.52
C SER A 144 -23.15 2.98 -2.34
N ASN A 145 -24.00 2.89 -3.36
CA ASN A 145 -25.24 2.09 -3.33
C ASN A 145 -25.06 0.64 -3.84
N MET A 146 -23.96 0.35 -4.55
CA MET A 146 -23.69 -0.95 -5.19
C MET A 146 -22.41 -1.61 -4.65
N CYS A 147 -21.95 -1.15 -3.48
CA CYS A 147 -20.70 -1.57 -2.89
C CYS A 147 -20.75 -3.09 -2.60
N PRO A 148 -19.86 -3.90 -3.21
CA PRO A 148 -19.89 -5.34 -3.04
C PRO A 148 -19.55 -5.73 -1.60
N GLU A 149 -19.88 -6.95 -1.18
CA GLU A 149 -19.38 -7.48 0.09
C GLU A 149 -18.04 -8.18 -0.12
N ILE A 150 -17.05 -7.88 0.71
CA ILE A 150 -15.79 -8.63 0.75
C ILE A 150 -15.80 -9.56 1.95
N HIS A 151 -15.49 -10.84 1.74
CA HIS A 151 -15.61 -11.84 2.80
C HIS A 151 -14.56 -12.93 2.67
N GLY A 152 -14.28 -13.60 3.77
CA GLY A 152 -13.28 -14.66 3.82
C GLY A 152 -12.73 -14.90 5.22
N TYR A 153 -11.93 -15.96 5.35
CA TYR A 153 -11.29 -16.28 6.62
C TYR A 153 -10.05 -15.44 6.88
N LEU A 154 -9.93 -14.94 8.10
CA LEU A 154 -8.71 -14.37 8.65
C LEU A 154 -8.46 -14.97 10.03
N HIS A 155 -7.20 -14.98 10.45
CA HIS A 155 -6.84 -15.21 11.84
C HIS A 155 -6.89 -13.89 12.58
N ALA A 156 -7.64 -13.84 13.68
CA ALA A 156 -7.76 -12.66 14.51
C ALA A 156 -7.21 -12.90 15.91
N LYS A 157 -6.58 -11.87 16.46
CA LYS A 157 -6.11 -11.81 17.83
C LYS A 157 -6.53 -10.46 18.41
N GLU A 158 -7.35 -10.54 19.45
CA GLU A 158 -7.77 -9.37 20.22
C GLU A 158 -6.61 -8.86 21.09
N GLN A 159 -6.62 -7.57 21.38
CA GLN A 159 -5.65 -6.95 22.27
C GLN A 159 -5.67 -7.65 23.65
N GLY A 160 -4.48 -7.91 24.22
CA GLY A 160 -4.34 -8.60 25.50
C GLY A 160 -4.51 -10.14 25.47
N LYS A 161 -5.12 -10.71 24.43
CA LYS A 161 -5.21 -12.18 24.28
C LYS A 161 -3.92 -12.75 23.69
N LYS A 162 -3.56 -13.98 24.08
CA LYS A 162 -2.32 -14.65 23.61
C LYS A 162 -2.52 -15.55 22.39
N PHE A 163 -3.74 -15.99 22.12
CA PHE A 163 -4.05 -16.93 21.04
C PHE A 163 -4.67 -16.23 19.83
N TRP A 164 -4.54 -16.86 18.67
CA TRP A 164 -5.21 -16.45 17.44
C TRP A 164 -6.41 -17.36 17.19
N LYS A 165 -7.50 -16.80 16.68
CA LYS A 165 -8.71 -17.52 16.30
C LYS A 165 -8.96 -17.33 14.80
N LYS A 166 -9.09 -18.42 14.04
CA LYS A 166 -9.59 -18.35 12.66
C LYS A 166 -11.08 -17.98 12.73
N SER A 167 -11.48 -16.93 12.03
CA SER A 167 -12.87 -16.46 11.99
C SER A 167 -13.19 -15.96 10.59
N TYR A 168 -14.47 -15.99 10.23
CA TYR A 168 -14.94 -15.52 8.94
C TYR A 168 -15.33 -14.06 9.06
N PHE A 169 -14.76 -13.22 8.20
CA PHE A 169 -14.95 -11.78 8.20
C PHE A 169 -15.78 -11.35 7.01
N VAL A 170 -16.55 -10.28 7.20
CA VAL A 170 -17.34 -9.64 6.15
C VAL A 170 -17.13 -8.14 6.26
N LEU A 171 -16.56 -7.52 5.23
CA LEU A 171 -16.46 -6.08 5.08
C LEU A 171 -17.64 -5.59 4.26
N ARG A 172 -18.39 -4.66 4.86
CA ARG A 172 -19.50 -3.93 4.28
C ARG A 172 -19.21 -2.44 4.34
N ARG A 173 -20.04 -1.65 3.66
CA ARG A 173 -19.92 -0.19 3.67
C ARG A 173 -19.91 0.39 5.09
N SER A 174 -20.69 -0.19 5.99
CA SER A 174 -20.76 0.21 7.40
C SER A 174 -19.55 -0.21 8.24
N GLY A 175 -18.65 -1.05 7.70
CA GLY A 175 -17.41 -1.46 8.34
C GLY A 175 -17.21 -2.97 8.35
N LEU A 176 -16.32 -3.43 9.23
CA LEU A 176 -15.88 -4.82 9.30
C LEU A 176 -16.68 -5.61 10.35
N TYR A 177 -17.14 -6.79 9.95
CA TYR A 177 -17.91 -7.71 10.78
C TYR A 177 -17.20 -9.06 10.90
N VAL A 178 -17.42 -9.74 12.01
CA VAL A 178 -17.01 -11.15 12.22
C VAL A 178 -18.25 -12.02 12.39
N SER A 179 -18.30 -13.17 11.71
CA SER A 179 -19.37 -14.15 11.89
C SER A 179 -19.14 -15.01 13.12
N ASN A 180 -20.20 -15.21 13.92
CA ASN A 180 -20.20 -16.14 15.05
C ASN A 180 -20.69 -17.55 14.67
N LYS A 181 -21.10 -17.77 13.41
CA LYS A 181 -21.64 -19.04 12.92
C LYS A 181 -21.08 -19.38 11.53
N GLY A 182 -19.86 -19.92 11.52
CA GLY A 182 -19.19 -20.35 10.27
C GLY A 182 -19.10 -19.20 9.26
N GLU A 183 -19.58 -19.44 8.05
CA GLU A 183 -19.61 -18.48 6.94
C GLU A 183 -20.95 -17.73 6.83
N SER A 184 -21.81 -17.85 7.84
CA SER A 184 -23.13 -17.21 7.79
C SER A 184 -22.99 -15.68 7.77
N LYS A 185 -23.66 -15.05 6.81
CA LYS A 185 -23.76 -13.60 6.62
C LYS A 185 -25.10 -13.02 7.10
N GLU A 186 -25.91 -13.81 7.79
CA GLU A 186 -27.17 -13.34 8.36
C GLU A 186 -26.87 -12.27 9.43
N PRO A 187 -27.65 -11.17 9.49
CA PRO A 187 -27.42 -10.08 10.45
C PRO A 187 -27.28 -10.54 11.90
N ARG A 188 -28.05 -11.55 12.32
CA ARG A 188 -28.01 -12.11 13.68
C ARG A 188 -26.70 -12.83 14.04
N HIS A 189 -25.95 -13.27 13.04
CA HIS A 189 -24.67 -13.96 13.21
C HIS A 189 -23.47 -13.03 13.08
N LEU A 190 -23.68 -11.80 12.60
CA LEU A 190 -22.61 -10.83 12.37
C LEU A 190 -22.43 -9.91 13.58
N GLN A 191 -21.19 -9.81 14.05
CA GLN A 191 -20.78 -8.90 15.11
C GLN A 191 -19.90 -7.81 14.51
N PHE A 192 -20.28 -6.56 14.72
CA PHE A 192 -19.49 -5.41 14.29
C PHE A 192 -18.18 -5.34 15.10
N ILE A 193 -17.09 -5.02 14.42
CA ILE A 193 -15.79 -4.84 15.06
C ILE A 193 -15.62 -3.34 15.33
N ALA A 194 -15.84 -2.95 16.59
CA ALA A 194 -15.62 -1.60 17.06
C ALA A 194 -14.25 -1.45 17.75
N GLU A 195 -13.66 -0.27 17.55
CA GLU A 195 -12.64 0.52 18.32
C GLU A 195 -11.44 -0.16 19.02
N ASP A 196 -11.51 -1.43 19.40
CA ASP A 196 -10.39 -2.17 19.97
C ASP A 196 -9.44 -2.65 18.89
N LEU A 197 -8.14 -2.37 19.05
CA LEU A 197 -7.12 -2.78 18.09
C LEU A 197 -7.12 -4.31 17.92
N ARG A 198 -7.59 -4.79 16.76
CA ARG A 198 -7.53 -6.22 16.40
C ARG A 198 -6.36 -6.48 15.46
N LEU A 199 -5.53 -7.45 15.84
CA LEU A 199 -4.51 -8.01 14.97
C LEU A 199 -5.19 -9.04 14.07
N LEU A 200 -5.20 -8.80 12.77
CA LEU A 200 -5.65 -9.73 11.75
C LEU A 200 -4.45 -10.31 11.01
N CYS A 201 -4.59 -11.54 10.55
CA CYS A 201 -3.58 -12.23 9.77
C CYS A 201 -4.25 -13.05 8.66
N ALA A 202 -3.91 -12.77 7.42
CA ALA A 202 -4.25 -13.56 6.25
C ALA A 202 -3.30 -14.75 6.11
N GLU A 203 -3.76 -15.87 5.57
CA GLU A 203 -2.91 -17.05 5.33
C GLU A 203 -1.86 -16.82 4.25
N GLU A 204 -2.17 -15.96 3.27
CA GLU A 204 -1.34 -15.66 2.11
C GLU A 204 -1.20 -14.15 1.92
N GLU A 205 -0.09 -13.74 1.28
CA GLU A 205 0.18 -12.34 0.99
C GLU A 205 -0.82 -11.74 0.00
N GLN A 206 -1.26 -12.52 -0.99
CA GLN A 206 -2.29 -12.09 -1.95
C GLN A 206 -3.60 -11.75 -1.23
N ILE A 207 -4.06 -12.61 -0.32
CA ILE A 207 -5.26 -12.38 0.48
C ILE A 207 -5.09 -11.14 1.37
N ARG A 208 -3.91 -10.95 1.98
CA ARG A 208 -3.59 -9.73 2.74
C ARG A 208 -3.76 -8.48 1.88
N THR A 209 -3.16 -8.46 0.70
CA THR A 209 -3.24 -7.35 -0.26
C THR A 209 -4.67 -7.07 -0.70
N CYS A 210 -5.46 -8.12 -0.97
CA CYS A 210 -6.89 -7.99 -1.31
C CYS A 210 -7.67 -7.30 -0.19
N TRP A 211 -7.53 -7.76 1.06
CA TRP A 211 -8.20 -7.15 2.21
C TRP A 211 -7.77 -5.71 2.45
N VAL A 212 -6.46 -5.40 2.40
CA VAL A 212 -5.98 -4.01 2.55
C VAL A 212 -6.58 -3.11 1.46
N THR A 213 -6.54 -3.54 0.20
CA THR A 213 -7.06 -2.76 -0.91
C THR A 213 -8.57 -2.60 -0.84
N ALA A 214 -9.32 -3.63 -0.47
CA ALA A 214 -10.75 -3.53 -0.21
C ALA A 214 -11.06 -2.49 0.87
N MET A 215 -10.36 -2.54 2.00
CA MET A 215 -10.58 -1.56 3.08
C MET A 215 -10.22 -0.13 2.65
N ARG A 216 -9.17 0.05 1.83
CA ARG A 216 -8.84 1.34 1.21
C ARG A 216 -9.94 1.84 0.27
N LEU A 217 -10.48 0.97 -0.59
CA LEU A 217 -11.59 1.30 -1.49
C LEU A 217 -12.83 1.73 -0.71
N PHE A 218 -13.15 1.07 0.41
CA PHE A 218 -14.31 1.41 1.24
C PHE A 218 -14.11 2.71 2.01
N LYS A 219 -12.89 2.98 2.50
CA LYS A 219 -12.55 4.20 3.25
C LYS A 219 -12.51 5.43 2.35
N TYR A 220 -11.81 5.34 1.22
CA TYR A 220 -11.48 6.51 0.39
C TYR A 220 -12.31 6.60 -0.90
N GLY A 221 -12.87 5.50 -1.39
CA GLY A 221 -13.77 5.46 -2.54
C GLY A 221 -13.25 6.24 -3.76
N MET A 222 -14.07 7.17 -4.24
CA MET A 222 -13.77 8.01 -5.40
C MET A 222 -12.46 8.80 -5.25
N GLN A 223 -12.10 9.24 -4.05
CA GLN A 223 -10.85 9.98 -3.83
C GLN A 223 -9.63 9.11 -4.17
N LEU A 224 -9.67 7.81 -3.87
CA LEU A 224 -8.60 6.88 -4.21
C LEU A 224 -8.48 6.65 -5.72
N TYR A 225 -9.62 6.62 -6.42
CA TYR A 225 -9.65 6.56 -7.88
C TYR A 225 -9.13 7.85 -8.52
N GLN A 226 -9.49 9.02 -7.97
CA GLN A 226 -8.96 10.31 -8.39
C GLN A 226 -7.44 10.36 -8.27
N ASN A 227 -6.89 9.86 -7.16
CA ASN A 227 -5.44 9.75 -6.97
C ASN A 227 -4.78 8.88 -8.04
N PHE A 228 -5.44 7.80 -8.47
CA PHE A 228 -4.95 6.93 -9.54
C PHE A 228 -4.94 7.62 -10.91
N ILE A 229 -6.01 8.36 -11.27
CA ILE A 229 -6.12 9.00 -12.60
C ILE A 229 -5.35 10.32 -12.74
N GLN A 230 -5.15 11.06 -11.64
CA GLN A 230 -4.57 12.41 -11.67
C GLN A 230 -3.15 12.48 -12.29
N PRO A 231 -2.22 11.55 -12.00
CA PRO A 231 -0.91 11.54 -12.67
C PRO A 231 -1.02 11.30 -14.19
N HIS A 232 -1.97 10.46 -14.62
CA HIS A 232 -2.21 10.13 -16.03
C HIS A 232 -2.79 11.32 -16.82
N GLN A 233 -3.49 12.25 -16.16
CA GLN A 233 -4.02 13.47 -16.81
C GLN A 233 -2.94 14.56 -16.95
N LYS A 234 -2.10 14.76 -15.93
CA LYS A 234 -0.99 15.73 -16.01
C LYS A 234 0.03 15.35 -17.10
N GLN A 235 0.25 14.06 -17.37
CA GLN A 235 1.08 13.64 -18.52
C GLN A 235 0.45 13.97 -19.88
N ARG A 236 -0.89 14.08 -19.98
CA ARG A 236 -1.58 14.46 -21.22
C ARG A 236 -1.67 15.98 -21.43
N ASP A 237 -1.78 16.75 -20.36
CA ASP A 237 -2.03 18.20 -20.42
C ASP A 237 -0.81 19.09 -20.09
N SER A 238 0.34 18.51 -19.76
CA SER A 238 1.57 19.29 -19.66
C SER A 238 2.00 19.69 -21.08
N PRO A 239 2.18 20.99 -21.39
CA PRO A 239 3.17 21.37 -22.38
C PRO A 239 4.51 21.00 -21.75
N MET A 240 4.91 19.76 -21.96
CA MET A 240 6.28 19.33 -21.75
C MET A 240 7.13 20.46 -22.34
N ARG A 241 7.96 21.12 -21.53
CA ARG A 241 9.09 21.85 -22.11
C ARG A 241 9.79 20.79 -22.93
N SER A 242 9.56 20.84 -24.23
CA SER A 242 10.03 19.87 -25.17
C SER A 242 11.54 20.01 -25.18
N ILE A 243 12.20 19.18 -24.38
CA ILE A 243 13.33 18.48 -24.95
C ILE A 243 12.66 17.65 -26.04
N SER A 244 12.79 18.09 -27.30
CA SER A 244 12.13 17.40 -28.41
C SER A 244 12.47 15.92 -28.32
N GLU A 245 11.53 15.04 -28.62
CA GLU A 245 11.75 13.59 -28.67
C GLU A 245 12.93 13.23 -29.60
N ASN A 246 13.34 14.15 -30.48
CA ASN A 246 14.52 14.06 -31.33
C ASN A 246 15.87 14.31 -30.62
N SER A 247 15.88 14.67 -29.33
CA SER A 247 17.12 14.97 -28.57
C SER A 247 17.48 13.90 -27.53
N LEU A 248 16.61 12.91 -27.30
CA LEU A 248 16.88 11.78 -26.41
C LEU A 248 17.34 10.59 -27.24
N VAL A 249 18.59 10.16 -27.04
CA VAL A 249 19.17 9.00 -27.70
C VAL A 249 19.43 7.91 -26.67
N ALA A 250 18.90 6.72 -26.91
CA ALA A 250 19.25 5.55 -26.12
C ALA A 250 20.70 5.17 -26.43
N MET A 251 21.54 5.00 -25.42
CA MET A 251 22.94 4.59 -25.60
C MET A 251 23.17 3.23 -24.98
N ASP A 252 23.90 2.39 -25.72
CA ASP A 252 24.31 1.06 -25.33
C ASP A 252 25.78 1.09 -24.88
N PHE A 253 26.04 0.61 -23.66
CA PHE A 253 27.36 0.50 -23.04
C PHE A 253 27.81 -0.96 -22.86
N SER A 254 27.08 -1.94 -23.39
CA SER A 254 27.35 -3.37 -23.19
C SER A 254 28.62 -3.89 -23.88
N GLY A 255 29.30 -3.06 -24.69
CA GLY A 255 30.55 -3.38 -25.38
C GLY A 255 31.73 -2.45 -25.04
N HIS A 256 32.90 -2.68 -25.66
CA HIS A 256 34.12 -1.85 -25.48
C HIS A 256 34.02 -0.42 -26.05
N LYS A 257 32.92 -0.07 -26.74
CA LYS A 257 32.68 1.25 -27.32
C LYS A 257 31.19 1.57 -27.21
N SER A 258 30.86 2.73 -26.64
CA SER A 258 29.48 3.22 -26.53
C SER A 258 28.89 3.50 -27.92
N ARG A 259 27.66 3.06 -28.17
CA ARG A 259 26.90 3.35 -29.40
C ARG A 259 25.53 3.92 -29.10
N VAL A 260 24.98 4.70 -30.02
CA VAL A 260 23.60 5.15 -30.00
C VAL A 260 22.70 4.07 -30.62
N ILE A 261 21.60 3.72 -29.96
CA ILE A 261 20.57 2.81 -30.46
C ILE A 261 19.55 3.64 -31.24
N GLU A 262 19.55 3.50 -32.57
CA GLU A 262 18.66 4.26 -33.46
C GLU A 262 17.32 3.56 -33.71
N ASN A 263 17.26 2.23 -33.55
CA ASN A 263 16.05 1.44 -33.81
C ASN A 263 15.09 1.44 -32.60
N PRO A 264 13.88 2.01 -32.71
CA PRO A 264 12.95 2.11 -31.58
C PRO A 264 12.53 0.76 -30.97
N SER A 265 12.43 -0.29 -31.79
CA SER A 265 12.08 -1.64 -31.32
C SER A 265 13.20 -2.27 -30.51
N GLU A 266 14.46 -1.95 -30.86
CA GLU A 266 15.64 -2.35 -30.11
C GLU A 266 15.71 -1.60 -28.78
N VAL A 267 15.44 -0.28 -28.77
CA VAL A 267 15.35 0.52 -27.54
C VAL A 267 14.34 -0.08 -26.57
N LEU A 268 13.15 -0.44 -27.05
CA LEU A 268 12.11 -1.04 -26.21
C LEU A 268 12.54 -2.42 -25.68
N SER A 269 13.19 -3.23 -26.52
CA SER A 269 13.66 -4.55 -26.13
C SER A 269 14.77 -4.47 -25.07
N VAL A 270 15.73 -3.55 -25.24
CA VAL A 270 16.81 -3.29 -24.28
C VAL A 270 16.24 -2.73 -22.98
N ALA A 271 15.29 -1.79 -23.02
CA ALA A 271 14.65 -1.26 -21.82
C ALA A 271 13.84 -2.33 -21.06
N VAL A 272 13.18 -3.25 -21.78
CA VAL A 272 12.45 -4.38 -21.19
C VAL A 272 13.41 -5.40 -20.59
N GLU A 273 14.49 -5.75 -21.30
CA GLU A 273 15.50 -6.70 -20.86
C GLU A 273 16.30 -6.14 -19.66
N GLU A 274 16.67 -4.87 -19.69
CA GLU A 274 17.29 -4.16 -18.57
C GLU A 274 16.33 -4.12 -17.38
N GLY A 275 15.06 -3.74 -17.58
CA GLY A 275 14.05 -3.79 -16.51
C GLY A 275 13.81 -5.19 -15.92
N LEU A 276 13.99 -6.25 -16.72
CA LEU A 276 13.95 -7.65 -16.26
C LEU A 276 15.25 -8.07 -15.57
N SER A 277 16.41 -7.56 -15.99
CA SER A 277 17.72 -7.80 -15.39
C SER A 277 17.83 -7.13 -14.02
N TRP A 278 17.36 -5.88 -13.89
CA TRP A 278 17.22 -5.19 -12.61
C TRP A 278 16.31 -5.97 -11.66
N ARG A 279 15.25 -6.63 -12.16
CA ARG A 279 14.41 -7.53 -11.34
C ARG A 279 15.12 -8.79 -10.86
N LYS A 280 16.17 -9.25 -11.55
CA LYS A 280 16.98 -10.42 -11.17
C LYS A 280 18.13 -10.05 -10.23
N GLU A 281 18.66 -8.81 -10.31
CA GLU A 281 19.75 -8.31 -9.47
C GLU A 281 19.30 -7.58 -8.21
N LEU A 282 18.03 -7.16 -8.11
CA LEU A 282 17.49 -6.75 -6.83
C LEU A 282 17.69 -7.91 -5.84
N PRO A 283 18.34 -7.69 -4.69
CA PRO A 283 18.25 -8.65 -3.60
C PRO A 283 16.75 -8.94 -3.38
N PRO A 284 16.33 -10.20 -3.14
CA PRO A 284 14.94 -10.45 -2.79
C PRO A 284 14.58 -9.43 -1.73
N PRO A 285 13.47 -8.65 -1.91
CA PRO A 285 13.21 -7.46 -1.12
C PRO A 285 13.51 -7.82 0.32
N GLU A 286 14.55 -7.19 0.88
CA GLU A 286 15.01 -7.53 2.22
C GLU A 286 13.75 -7.46 3.07
N ARG A 287 13.33 -8.63 3.59
CA ARG A 287 11.97 -8.89 4.07
C ARG A 287 11.68 -7.91 5.19
N SER A 288 11.19 -6.72 4.85
CA SER A 288 10.86 -5.66 5.79
C SER A 288 9.57 -6.11 6.46
N TRP A 289 9.73 -6.84 7.56
CA TRP A 289 8.69 -7.42 8.40
C TRP A 289 7.73 -6.35 8.94
N LYS A 290 6.68 -5.97 8.20
CA LYS A 290 5.79 -4.90 8.65
C LYS A 290 4.33 -5.19 8.34
N SER A 291 3.49 -4.95 9.35
CA SER A 291 2.03 -5.08 9.28
C SER A 291 1.37 -3.78 8.83
N VAL A 292 0.16 -3.83 8.28
CA VAL A 292 -0.55 -2.64 7.81
C VAL A 292 -1.57 -2.13 8.84
N LEU A 293 -1.50 -0.84 9.24
CA LEU A 293 -2.55 -0.17 10.03
C LEU A 293 -3.66 0.34 9.14
N LEU A 294 -4.90 0.20 9.60
CA LEU A 294 -6.07 0.83 9.01
C LEU A 294 -6.72 1.73 10.08
N PRO A 295 -6.44 3.05 10.04
CA PRO A 295 -6.68 3.98 11.15
C PRO A 295 -8.11 3.97 11.69
N ASP A 296 -9.12 3.95 10.81
CA ASP A 296 -10.53 4.07 11.22
C ASP A 296 -11.15 2.73 11.62
N LEU A 297 -10.52 1.63 11.20
CA LEU A 297 -10.97 0.28 11.55
C LEU A 297 -10.28 -0.22 12.82
N HIS A 298 -9.26 0.49 13.34
CA HIS A 298 -8.41 0.01 14.43
C HIS A 298 -7.96 -1.44 14.19
N VAL A 299 -7.53 -1.74 12.96
CA VAL A 299 -7.16 -3.10 12.54
C VAL A 299 -5.74 -3.09 12.02
N GLN A 300 -4.99 -4.11 12.41
CA GLN A 300 -3.65 -4.36 11.92
C GLN A 300 -3.62 -5.67 11.15
N LEU A 301 -3.41 -5.62 9.84
CA LEU A 301 -3.43 -6.82 9.00
C LEU A 301 -2.00 -7.29 8.62
N ARG A 302 -1.74 -8.59 8.80
CA ARG A 302 -0.47 -9.30 8.52
C ARG A 302 -0.71 -10.49 7.58
N SER A 303 0.34 -11.04 6.98
CA SER A 303 0.32 -12.37 6.35
C SER A 303 0.94 -13.42 7.27
N VAL A 304 0.59 -14.70 7.14
CA VAL A 304 1.17 -15.82 7.91
C VAL A 304 2.67 -15.93 7.63
N GLU A 305 3.09 -15.76 6.38
CA GLU A 305 4.52 -15.71 6.02
C GLU A 305 5.29 -14.62 6.78
N GLN A 306 4.58 -13.55 7.17
CA GLN A 306 5.11 -12.39 7.89
C GLN A 306 4.96 -12.50 9.43
N SER A 307 4.30 -13.53 9.96
CA SER A 307 3.96 -13.61 11.40
C SER A 307 4.45 -14.91 12.05
N ARG A 308 5.67 -14.85 12.63
CA ARG A 308 6.26 -15.93 13.47
C ARG A 308 5.39 -16.34 14.68
N LEU A 309 4.34 -15.57 14.99
CA LEU A 309 3.44 -15.74 16.13
C LEU A 309 2.05 -16.26 15.74
N CYS A 310 1.74 -16.44 14.45
CA CYS A 310 0.44 -16.95 13.98
C CYS A 310 0.43 -18.50 14.02
N PRO A 311 -0.71 -19.18 14.24
CA PRO A 311 -0.76 -20.61 14.64
C PRO A 311 -0.07 -21.59 13.71
N ARG A 312 0.12 -21.27 12.42
CA ARG A 312 0.87 -22.12 11.49
C ARG A 312 2.33 -22.28 11.89
N ALA A 313 2.92 -21.32 12.61
CA ALA A 313 4.29 -21.41 13.15
C ALA A 313 4.42 -22.39 14.33
N LYS A 314 3.33 -22.92 14.88
CA LYS A 314 3.32 -23.92 15.97
C LYS A 314 2.57 -25.20 15.63
N GLY A 315 2.09 -25.35 14.40
CA GLY A 315 1.12 -26.36 13.99
C GLY A 315 1.66 -27.43 13.03
N LEU A 316 2.85 -27.98 13.29
CA LEU A 316 3.28 -29.30 12.81
C LEU A 316 4.07 -29.99 13.93
N GLY A 317 3.40 -30.20 15.06
CA GLY A 317 3.85 -31.14 16.08
C GLY A 317 3.39 -32.55 15.73
N MET A 318 4.03 -33.20 14.75
CA MET A 318 4.09 -34.65 14.78
C MET A 318 5.24 -35.05 15.73
N THR A 319 4.88 -35.22 16.99
CA THR A 319 5.66 -36.03 17.92
C THR A 319 5.63 -37.48 17.44
N GLN A 320 6.58 -37.87 16.59
CA GLN A 320 7.07 -39.25 16.61
C GLN A 320 8.31 -39.27 17.49
N ARG A 321 8.13 -39.72 18.73
CA ARG A 321 9.25 -40.24 19.53
C ARG A 321 9.82 -41.45 18.78
N PRO A 322 11.11 -41.52 18.46
CA PRO A 322 11.73 -42.80 18.21
C PRO A 322 11.78 -43.54 19.55
N LYS A 323 10.99 -44.61 19.67
CA LYS A 323 11.31 -45.69 20.59
C LYS A 323 12.57 -46.35 20.05
N GLY A 324 13.64 -46.31 20.82
CA GLY A 324 14.93 -46.90 20.45
C GLY A 324 15.99 -46.55 21.47
N SER A 325 15.90 -47.15 22.66
CA SER A 325 17.07 -47.40 23.50
C SER A 325 18.09 -48.24 22.71
N VAL A 326 19.38 -47.89 22.77
CA VAL A 326 20.50 -48.78 23.16
C VAL A 326 21.83 -48.03 23.07
N GLN A 327 22.43 -47.89 24.26
CA GLN A 327 23.83 -47.92 24.68
C GLN A 327 24.96 -47.23 23.88
N ILE A 328 25.66 -46.40 24.65
CA ILE A 328 27.07 -46.05 24.52
C ILE A 328 27.92 -47.32 24.75
N SER A 329 28.81 -47.64 23.83
CA SER A 329 30.07 -48.34 24.12
C SER A 329 31.19 -47.77 23.23
N LYS A 330 32.09 -47.02 23.86
CA LYS A 330 33.47 -46.91 23.41
C LYS A 330 34.20 -48.10 24.03
N GLU A 331 34.75 -48.98 23.21
CA GLU A 331 35.85 -49.85 23.64
C GLU A 331 36.78 -50.15 22.47
N THR A 332 38.00 -50.48 22.87
CA THR A 332 39.28 -50.42 22.17
C THR A 332 39.61 -51.65 21.33
N SER A 333 40.35 -51.42 20.23
CA SER A 333 41.55 -52.15 19.75
C SER A 333 41.48 -53.62 19.22
N SER A 334 42.29 -53.82 18.18
CA SER A 334 43.00 -55.01 17.69
C SER A 334 42.31 -55.95 16.68
N ALA A 335 42.75 -55.87 15.42
CA ALA A 335 43.69 -56.83 14.82
C ALA A 335 44.53 -56.13 13.75
#